data_AF-A0A4Q7MX36-F1
#
_entry.id   AF-A0A4Q7MX36-F1
#
_cell.length_a   1.000
_cell.length_b   1.000
_cell.length_c   1.000
_cell.angle_alpha   90.00
_cell.angle_beta   90.00
_cell.angle_gamma   90.00
#
_symmetry.space_group_name_H-M   'P 1'
#
loop_
_entity.id
_entity.type
_entity.pdbx_description
1 polymer ?
#
loop_
_entity_poly.entity_id
_entity_poly.type
_entity_poly.pdbx_seq_one_letter_code
_entity_poly.pdbx_strand_id
1 'polypeptide(L)'
;MEQVKKTLLPLVFTLMVLPLLAQEPKDYHPDLTQMMKEIRTKQINHTLMNGHSVILSPMMNRKVTLTVFMKDSTKLELPYTTFRLDTALKKFCLIHTDKDKRRSDSSRSTRIYPDETVKVTRLIGGTKLITGYPVDDCWLFPEIKGKITLYTMFTDIPNDKMEVQYVRGYSFDNGPVLPWNSNEMRKIIAADRDAAALYASGEYLRAVKLFNRNARKTEGKKEE
;
A
#
# COMPACT_ATOMS: atom_id res chain seq x y z
N MET A 1 33.80 65.91 7.37
CA MET A 1 33.33 65.60 6.00
C MET A 1 34.06 64.32 5.61
N GLU A 2 33.47 63.18 5.31
CA GLU A 2 32.10 62.79 4.97
C GLU A 2 32.06 61.24 5.11
N GLN A 3 31.09 60.68 5.82
CA GLN A 3 30.98 59.23 6.05
C GLN A 3 30.29 58.57 4.85
N VAL A 4 30.98 57.65 4.16
CA VAL A 4 30.36 56.74 3.19
C VAL A 4 30.00 55.43 3.87
N LYS A 5 28.71 55.26 4.21
CA LYS A 5 28.14 53.97 4.63
C LYS A 5 27.93 53.10 3.40
N LYS A 6 28.67 51.99 3.30
CA LYS A 6 28.37 50.89 2.36
C LYS A 6 27.56 49.83 3.09
N THR A 7 26.26 49.80 2.81
CA THR A 7 25.34 48.77 3.29
C THR A 7 25.37 47.61 2.30
N LEU A 8 25.99 46.49 2.67
CA LEU A 8 25.85 45.21 1.96
C LEU A 8 24.56 44.54 2.43
N LEU A 9 23.63 44.32 1.51
CA LEU A 9 22.45 43.47 1.69
C LEU A 9 22.86 42.01 1.42
N PRO A 10 22.69 41.05 2.34
CA PRO A 10 22.74 39.64 1.98
C PRO A 10 21.40 39.20 1.38
N LEU A 11 21.46 38.73 0.13
CA LEU A 11 20.36 38.09 -0.58
C LEU A 11 20.14 36.69 0.02
N VAL A 12 19.19 36.55 0.95
CA VAL A 12 18.83 35.25 1.53
C VAL A 12 17.91 34.53 0.54
N PHE A 13 18.49 33.65 -0.26
CA PHE A 13 17.76 32.72 -1.12
C PHE A 13 17.26 31.55 -0.26
N THR A 14 16.07 31.69 0.31
CA THR A 14 15.41 30.58 1.03
C THR A 14 14.88 29.59 0.00
N LEU A 15 15.63 28.50 -0.25
CA LEU A 15 15.09 27.33 -0.93
C LEU A 15 13.95 26.75 -0.08
N MET A 16 12.70 27.00 -0.49
CA MET A 16 11.56 26.24 0.00
C MET A 16 11.64 24.83 -0.58
N VAL A 17 12.23 23.90 0.16
CA VAL A 17 12.02 22.47 -0.06
C VAL A 17 10.59 22.19 0.39
N LEU A 18 9.65 22.21 -0.55
CA LEU A 18 8.29 21.72 -0.34
C LEU A 18 8.38 20.23 0.01
N PRO A 19 7.97 19.79 1.22
CA PRO A 19 7.74 18.38 1.44
C PRO A 19 6.56 17.99 0.57
N LEU A 20 6.81 17.13 -0.43
CA LEU A 20 5.79 16.43 -1.18
C LEU A 20 5.08 15.48 -0.21
N LEU A 21 4.19 16.02 0.63
CA LEU A 21 3.32 15.23 1.48
C LEU A 21 2.37 14.51 0.53
N ALA A 22 2.65 13.22 0.31
CA ALA A 22 1.65 12.30 -0.21
C ALA A 22 0.41 12.46 0.66
N GLN A 23 -0.65 13.05 0.10
CA GLN A 23 -1.92 13.25 0.80
C GLN A 23 -2.34 11.89 1.36
N GLU A 24 -2.52 11.82 2.68
CA GLU A 24 -3.13 10.65 3.29
C GLU A 24 -4.53 10.51 2.67
N PRO A 25 -4.92 9.30 2.22
CA PRO A 25 -6.24 9.11 1.64
C PRO A 25 -7.28 9.55 2.68
N LYS A 26 -8.05 10.59 2.34
CA LYS A 26 -9.14 11.10 3.17
C LYS A 26 -10.18 9.98 3.30
N ASP A 27 -10.47 9.64 4.54
CA ASP A 27 -11.61 8.83 4.98
C ASP A 27 -11.56 7.34 4.65
N TYR A 28 -10.99 6.58 5.58
CA TYR A 28 -11.17 5.15 5.71
C TYR A 28 -12.45 4.88 6.52
N HIS A 29 -13.52 4.42 5.87
CA HIS A 29 -14.83 4.23 6.51
C HIS A 29 -14.93 2.89 7.27
N PRO A 30 -15.59 2.85 8.45
CA PRO A 30 -15.85 1.62 9.22
C PRO A 30 -16.78 0.61 8.51
N ASP A 31 -17.50 1.01 7.47
CA ASP A 31 -18.35 0.10 6.67
C ASP A 31 -17.51 -0.82 5.75
N LEU A 32 -16.33 -0.34 5.35
CA LEU A 32 -15.37 -1.14 4.59
C LEU A 32 -14.87 -2.34 5.40
N THR A 33 -14.72 -2.15 6.71
CA THR A 33 -14.30 -3.18 7.67
C THR A 33 -15.25 -4.37 7.67
N GLN A 34 -16.56 -4.12 7.69
CA GLN A 34 -17.56 -5.18 7.70
C GLN A 34 -17.63 -5.91 6.34
N MET A 35 -17.56 -5.19 5.23
CA MET A 35 -17.66 -5.78 3.90
C MET A 35 -16.42 -6.59 3.51
N MET A 36 -15.22 -6.14 3.90
CA MET A 36 -13.98 -6.90 3.67
C MET A 36 -13.98 -8.22 4.44
N LYS A 37 -14.55 -8.26 5.65
CA LYS A 37 -14.68 -9.47 6.47
C LYS A 37 -15.45 -10.60 5.77
N GLU A 38 -16.51 -10.27 5.04
CA GLU A 38 -17.36 -11.26 4.35
C GLU A 38 -16.70 -11.82 3.08
N ILE A 39 -16.15 -10.96 2.23
CA ILE A 39 -15.42 -11.37 1.00
C ILE A 39 -14.21 -12.24 1.37
N ARG A 40 -13.55 -11.90 2.47
CA ARG A 40 -12.39 -12.65 2.98
C ARG A 40 -12.73 -13.99 3.58
N THR A 41 -13.85 -14.12 4.28
CA THR A 41 -14.26 -15.45 4.81
C THR A 41 -14.40 -16.45 3.66
N LYS A 42 -14.92 -16.01 2.51
CA LYS A 42 -14.98 -16.84 1.30
C LYS A 42 -13.60 -17.11 0.68
N GLN A 43 -12.71 -16.10 0.58
CA GLN A 43 -11.37 -16.27 -0.01
C GLN A 43 -10.42 -17.10 0.87
N ILE A 44 -10.35 -16.83 2.17
CA ILE A 44 -9.51 -17.57 3.12
C ILE A 44 -9.99 -19.02 3.22
N ASN A 45 -11.30 -19.26 3.30
CA ASN A 45 -11.83 -20.63 3.30
C ASN A 45 -11.51 -21.35 1.98
N HIS A 46 -11.57 -20.67 0.83
CA HIS A 46 -11.18 -21.26 -0.45
C HIS A 46 -9.68 -21.58 -0.53
N THR A 47 -8.82 -20.72 0.03
CA THR A 47 -7.36 -20.98 0.14
C THR A 47 -7.05 -22.13 1.10
N LEU A 48 -7.82 -22.30 2.18
CA LEU A 48 -7.62 -23.36 3.17
C LEU A 48 -8.20 -24.72 2.72
N MET A 49 -9.32 -24.74 1.99
CA MET A 49 -10.03 -25.96 1.59
C MET A 49 -9.45 -26.67 0.36
N ASN A 50 -8.80 -25.94 -0.56
CA ASN A 50 -8.30 -26.51 -1.82
C ASN A 50 -6.91 -27.16 -1.75
N GLY A 51 -6.35 -27.41 -0.55
CA GLY A 51 -5.09 -28.13 -0.36
C GLY A 51 -3.85 -27.49 -1.01
N HIS A 52 -4.01 -26.40 -1.76
CA HIS A 52 -2.94 -25.50 -2.13
C HIS A 52 -2.51 -24.83 -0.84
N SER A 53 -1.54 -25.47 -0.19
CA SER A 53 -0.48 -24.81 0.56
C SER A 53 -0.01 -23.63 -0.28
N VAL A 54 -0.71 -22.50 -0.13
CA VAL A 54 -0.15 -21.17 -0.08
C VAL A 54 1.08 -21.04 -0.99
N ILE A 55 0.82 -20.82 -2.29
CA ILE A 55 1.72 -20.07 -3.19
C ILE A 55 1.76 -18.60 -2.70
N LEU A 56 2.04 -18.41 -1.41
CA LEU A 56 2.42 -17.14 -0.79
C LEU A 56 3.81 -17.27 -0.12
N SER A 57 4.42 -18.47 -0.19
CA SER A 57 5.61 -18.88 0.55
C SER A 57 6.88 -18.05 0.29
N PRO A 58 7.23 -17.63 -0.95
CA PRO A 58 8.42 -16.80 -1.14
C PRO A 58 8.19 -15.33 -0.80
N MET A 59 7.01 -14.78 -1.10
CA MET A 59 6.76 -13.34 -0.97
C MET A 59 6.45 -12.92 0.47
N MET A 60 5.75 -13.77 1.25
CA MET A 60 5.46 -13.48 2.66
C MET A 60 6.62 -13.82 3.61
N ASN A 61 7.47 -14.78 3.24
CA ASN A 61 8.61 -15.18 4.07
C ASN A 61 9.88 -14.36 3.78
N ARG A 62 9.79 -13.34 2.92
CA ARG A 62 10.88 -12.39 2.71
C ARG A 62 11.07 -11.53 3.95
N LYS A 63 12.30 -11.54 4.44
CA LYS A 63 12.74 -10.64 5.51
C LYS A 63 12.88 -9.24 4.92
N VAL A 64 12.15 -8.29 5.47
CA VAL A 64 12.16 -6.89 5.05
C VAL A 64 12.46 -5.98 6.23
N THR A 65 13.08 -4.83 5.95
CA THR A 65 13.18 -3.75 6.93
C THR A 65 11.96 -2.86 6.80
N LEU A 66 11.26 -2.66 7.91
CA LEU A 66 10.06 -1.84 7.98
C LEU A 66 10.25 -0.75 9.03
N THR A 67 9.60 0.38 8.79
CA THR A 67 9.33 1.38 9.82
C THR A 67 7.85 1.32 10.14
N VAL A 68 7.51 1.06 11.39
CA VAL A 68 6.13 0.93 11.86
C VAL A 68 5.80 2.12 12.73
N PHE A 69 4.69 2.78 12.41
CA PHE A 69 4.14 3.88 13.18
C PHE A 69 2.96 3.32 13.98
N MET A 70 3.09 3.29 15.30
CA MET A 70 2.13 2.72 16.23
C MET A 70 1.07 3.76 16.62
N LYS A 71 -0.11 3.30 17.07
CA LYS A 71 -1.19 4.20 17.53
C LYS A 71 -0.86 4.95 18.81
N ASP A 72 0.02 4.41 19.65
CA ASP A 72 0.57 5.07 20.83
C ASP A 72 1.62 6.14 20.50
N SER A 73 1.75 6.52 19.21
CA SER A 73 2.73 7.46 18.68
C SER A 73 4.18 6.97 18.70
N THR A 74 4.44 5.71 19.08
CA THR A 74 5.78 5.15 18.97
C THR A 74 6.15 4.82 17.52
N LYS A 75 7.45 4.92 17.22
CA LYS A 75 8.03 4.56 15.93
C LYS A 75 9.00 3.42 16.13
N LEU A 76 8.77 2.31 15.44
CA LEU A 76 9.62 1.11 15.50
C LEU A 76 10.36 0.91 14.18
N GLU A 77 11.67 0.72 14.25
CA GLU A 77 12.49 0.31 13.10
C GLU A 77 12.77 -1.19 13.22
N LEU A 78 12.14 -1.98 12.36
CA LEU A 78 12.07 -3.43 12.49
C LEU A 78 12.84 -4.08 11.34
N PRO A 79 14.15 -4.36 11.52
CA PRO A 79 14.91 -5.13 10.56
C PRO A 79 14.46 -6.59 10.56
N TYR A 80 14.62 -7.27 9.43
CA TYR A 80 14.36 -8.71 9.27
C TYR A 80 12.93 -9.16 9.62
N THR A 81 11.94 -8.29 9.40
CA THR A 81 10.53 -8.55 9.69
C THR A 81 9.90 -9.44 8.62
N THR A 82 8.98 -10.32 9.02
CA THR A 82 8.20 -11.17 8.10
C THR A 82 6.70 -10.95 8.31
N PHE A 83 5.93 -11.07 7.23
CA PHE A 83 4.46 -11.06 7.30
C PHE A 83 3.96 -12.49 7.51
N ARG A 84 3.13 -12.73 8.52
CA ARG A 84 2.56 -14.05 8.79
C ARG A 84 1.07 -13.98 9.04
N LEU A 85 0.35 -15.01 8.63
CA LEU A 85 -1.05 -15.20 9.00
C LEU A 85 -1.12 -15.83 10.40
N ASP A 86 -1.75 -15.13 11.34
CA ASP A 86 -2.22 -15.69 12.59
C ASP A 86 -3.55 -16.40 12.32
N THR A 87 -3.54 -17.73 12.32
CA THR A 87 -4.70 -18.56 11.96
C THR A 87 -5.79 -18.53 13.01
N ALA A 88 -5.45 -18.28 14.28
CA ALA A 88 -6.42 -18.20 15.37
C ALA A 88 -7.25 -16.91 15.24
N LEU A 89 -6.57 -15.79 14.96
CA LEU A 89 -7.21 -14.49 14.82
C LEU A 89 -7.70 -14.20 13.40
N LYS A 90 -7.27 -14.99 12.42
CA LYS A 90 -7.48 -14.75 10.98
C LYS A 90 -6.98 -13.36 10.55
N LYS A 91 -5.87 -12.92 11.13
CA LYS A 91 -5.20 -11.63 10.84
C LYS A 91 -3.76 -11.85 10.44
N PHE A 92 -3.27 -11.08 9.49
CA PHE A 92 -1.84 -10.95 9.23
C PHE A 92 -1.19 -10.11 10.32
N CYS A 93 -0.01 -10.55 10.76
CA CYS A 93 0.83 -9.84 11.71
C CYS A 93 2.25 -9.71 11.15
N LEU A 94 2.95 -8.68 11.63
CA LEU A 94 4.39 -8.56 11.49
C LEU A 94 5.03 -9.38 12.61
N ILE A 95 5.93 -10.28 12.24
CA ILE A 95 6.79 -10.97 13.21
C ILE A 95 8.17 -10.34 13.14
N HIS A 96 8.55 -9.66 14.22
CA HIS A 96 9.89 -9.18 14.45
C HIS A 96 10.61 -10.11 15.43
N THR A 97 11.85 -10.48 15.11
CA THR A 97 12.70 -11.30 15.98
C THR A 97 13.92 -10.48 16.38
N ASP A 98 13.97 -10.15 17.66
CA ASP A 98 15.14 -9.57 18.29
C ASP A 98 16.26 -10.61 18.32
N LYS A 99 17.38 -10.33 17.66
CA LYS A 99 18.51 -11.26 17.57
C LYS A 99 19.46 -11.15 18.74
N ASP A 100 19.39 -10.06 19.51
CA ASP A 100 20.26 -9.80 20.66
C ASP A 100 19.80 -10.63 21.87
N LYS A 101 18.51 -10.99 21.90
CA LYS A 101 17.94 -11.92 22.89
C LYS A 101 18.19 -13.39 22.55
N ARG A 102 18.40 -14.19 23.61
CA ARG A 102 18.59 -15.65 23.51
C ARG A 102 17.37 -16.34 22.91
N ARG A 103 17.58 -17.45 22.21
CA ARG A 103 16.49 -18.18 21.53
C ARG A 103 15.36 -18.65 22.45
N SER A 104 15.67 -18.93 23.71
CA SER A 104 14.73 -19.37 24.74
C SER A 104 13.94 -18.22 25.38
N ASP A 105 14.31 -16.96 25.12
CA ASP A 105 13.62 -15.80 25.67
C ASP A 105 12.27 -15.62 24.98
N SER A 106 11.18 -15.65 25.75
CA SER A 106 9.81 -15.49 25.25
C SER A 106 9.59 -14.10 24.64
N SER A 107 10.33 -13.09 25.08
CA SER A 107 10.27 -11.71 24.58
C SER A 107 11.11 -11.47 23.31
N ARG A 108 11.74 -12.52 22.78
CA ARG A 108 12.54 -12.46 21.56
C ARG A 108 11.71 -12.22 20.30
N SER A 109 10.49 -12.74 20.27
CA SER A 109 9.62 -12.65 19.10
C SER A 109 8.41 -11.79 19.43
N THR A 110 8.31 -10.64 18.79
CA THR A 110 7.16 -9.74 18.95
C THR A 110 6.26 -9.84 17.73
N ARG A 111 4.95 -9.93 17.97
CA ARG A 111 3.93 -9.81 16.93
C ARG A 111 3.33 -8.41 17.00
N ILE A 112 3.18 -7.79 15.84
CA ILE A 112 2.49 -6.51 15.71
C ILE A 112 1.35 -6.73 14.74
N TYR A 113 0.15 -6.29 15.12
CA TYR A 113 -1.07 -6.44 14.36
C TYR A 113 -1.50 -5.09 13.75
N PRO A 114 -2.28 -5.11 12.65
CA PRO A 114 -2.69 -3.89 11.94
C PRO A 114 -3.41 -2.87 12.83
N ASP A 115 -4.27 -3.34 13.72
CA ASP A 115 -5.06 -2.53 14.66
C ASP A 115 -4.22 -1.82 15.73
N GLU A 116 -2.96 -2.19 15.91
CA GLU A 116 -2.00 -1.50 16.78
C GLU A 116 -1.24 -0.39 16.05
N THR A 117 -1.35 -0.33 14.72
CA THR A 117 -0.57 0.58 13.87
C THR A 117 -1.41 1.70 13.26
N VAL A 118 -0.74 2.78 12.89
CA VAL A 118 -1.26 3.85 12.03
C VAL A 118 -0.84 3.61 10.58
N LYS A 119 0.41 3.21 10.36
CA LYS A 119 0.96 2.87 9.04
C LYS A 119 2.25 2.09 9.15
N VAL A 120 2.59 1.40 8.07
CA VAL A 120 3.87 0.69 7.90
C VAL A 120 4.53 1.22 6.64
N THR A 121 5.79 1.61 6.72
CA THR A 121 6.55 2.08 5.57
C THR A 121 7.74 1.18 5.28
N ARG A 122 8.06 1.00 4.00
CA ARG A 122 9.21 0.24 3.50
C ARG A 122 9.92 1.01 2.42
N LEU A 123 11.25 1.00 2.46
CA LEU A 123 12.08 1.48 1.36
C LEU A 123 12.41 0.33 0.41
N ILE A 124 12.09 0.49 -0.87
CA ILE A 124 12.39 -0.49 -1.94
C ILE A 124 13.51 0.07 -2.81
N GLY A 125 14.54 -0.75 -3.04
CA GLY A 125 15.71 -0.36 -3.84
C GLY A 125 16.42 0.89 -3.32
N GLY A 126 16.33 1.18 -2.01
CA GLY A 126 16.94 2.35 -1.38
C GLY A 126 16.32 3.71 -1.73
N THR A 127 15.28 3.76 -2.59
CA THR A 127 14.79 5.02 -3.17
C THR A 127 13.28 5.18 -3.11
N LYS A 128 12.52 4.09 -3.28
CA LYS A 128 11.07 4.14 -3.33
C LYS A 128 10.48 3.83 -1.96
N LEU A 129 9.91 4.85 -1.30
CA LEU A 129 9.12 4.65 -0.09
C LEU A 129 7.72 4.15 -0.46
N ILE A 130 7.34 2.99 0.07
CA ILE A 130 5.97 2.47 -0.01
C ILE A 130 5.38 2.50 1.39
N THR A 131 4.15 3.00 1.48
CA THR A 131 3.37 3.08 2.71
C THR A 131 2.18 2.14 2.59
N GLY A 132 2.05 1.25 3.57
CA GLY A 132 0.89 0.39 3.77
C GLY A 132 0.04 0.92 4.90
N TYR A 133 -1.28 0.92 4.68
CA TYR A 133 -2.24 1.38 5.65
C TYR A 133 -2.93 0.19 6.30
N PRO A 134 -3.08 0.19 7.63
CA PRO A 134 -3.72 -0.90 8.34
C PRO A 134 -5.20 -0.97 7.97
N VAL A 135 -5.66 -2.20 7.77
CA VAL A 135 -7.05 -2.60 7.68
C VAL A 135 -7.25 -3.75 8.68
N ASP A 136 -8.47 -4.23 8.91
CA ASP A 136 -8.77 -5.11 10.07
C ASP A 136 -7.86 -6.33 10.23
N ASP A 137 -7.34 -6.86 9.12
CA ASP A 137 -6.59 -8.10 9.07
C ASP A 137 -5.22 -7.98 8.39
N CYS A 138 -4.83 -6.85 7.81
CA CYS A 138 -3.53 -6.71 7.13
C CYS A 138 -3.16 -5.24 6.90
N TRP A 139 -2.06 -5.00 6.18
CA TRP A 139 -1.72 -3.68 5.65
C TRP A 139 -1.93 -3.68 4.14
N LEU A 140 -2.59 -2.65 3.61
CA LEU A 140 -2.82 -2.45 2.19
C LEU A 140 -1.77 -1.50 1.60
N PHE A 141 -0.98 -2.02 0.67
CA PHE A 141 0.06 -1.30 -0.06
C PHE A 141 -0.40 -0.95 -1.47
N PRO A 142 -0.24 0.31 -1.91
CA PRO A 142 -0.60 0.71 -3.27
C PRO A 142 0.44 0.22 -4.28
N GLU A 143 0.02 -0.62 -5.23
CA GLU A 143 0.90 -1.22 -6.25
C GLU A 143 0.74 -0.57 -7.62
N ILE A 144 -0.49 -0.38 -8.10
CA ILE A 144 -0.77 0.40 -9.32
C ILE A 144 -1.34 1.74 -8.88
N LYS A 145 -0.70 2.85 -9.28
CA LYS A 145 -1.12 4.21 -8.92
C LYS A 145 -1.58 4.99 -10.16
N GLY A 146 -2.61 5.81 -9.99
CA GLY A 146 -3.21 6.65 -11.02
C GLY A 146 -4.62 7.04 -10.61
N LYS A 147 -5.46 7.37 -11.61
CA LYS A 147 -6.88 7.65 -11.37
C LYS A 147 -7.59 6.47 -10.70
N ILE A 148 -7.20 5.25 -11.05
CA ILE A 148 -7.50 4.04 -10.28
C ILE A 148 -6.23 3.64 -9.55
N THR A 149 -6.27 3.56 -8.22
CA THR A 149 -5.17 2.96 -7.43
C THR A 149 -5.58 1.56 -6.99
N LEU A 150 -4.73 0.54 -7.24
CA LEU A 150 -4.95 -0.83 -6.76
C LEU A 150 -4.07 -1.12 -5.55
N TYR A 151 -4.67 -1.78 -4.56
CA TYR A 151 -4.03 -2.12 -3.30
C TYR A 151 -3.89 -3.63 -3.13
N THR A 152 -2.74 -4.05 -2.60
CA THR A 152 -2.45 -5.45 -2.27
C THR A 152 -1.95 -5.57 -0.83
N MET A 153 -1.96 -6.79 -0.31
CA MET A 153 -1.39 -7.09 1.02
C MET A 153 0.13 -7.35 1.01
N PHE A 154 0.74 -7.39 -0.18
CA PHE A 154 2.16 -7.66 -0.31
C PHE A 154 2.91 -6.35 -0.54
N THR A 155 4.15 -6.32 -0.08
CA THR A 155 5.08 -5.27 -0.45
C THR A 155 5.97 -5.79 -1.56
N ASP A 156 6.19 -5.01 -2.61
CA ASP A 156 7.22 -5.28 -3.62
C ASP A 156 6.87 -6.46 -4.54
N ILE A 157 5.67 -6.45 -5.12
CA ILE A 157 5.32 -7.37 -6.20
C ILE A 157 5.96 -6.87 -7.49
N PRO A 158 6.84 -7.65 -8.14
CA PRO A 158 7.33 -7.28 -9.47
C PRO A 158 6.14 -7.06 -10.41
N ASN A 159 6.19 -5.99 -11.21
CA ASN A 159 5.07 -5.55 -12.05
C ASN A 159 4.55 -6.63 -13.02
N ASP A 160 5.42 -7.55 -13.41
CA ASP A 160 5.19 -8.71 -14.28
C ASP A 160 4.59 -9.92 -13.53
N LYS A 161 4.71 -9.95 -12.20
CA LYS A 161 4.19 -11.01 -11.32
C LYS A 161 2.95 -10.60 -10.54
N MET A 162 2.48 -9.36 -10.72
CA MET A 162 1.23 -8.92 -10.13
C MET A 162 0.08 -9.60 -10.86
N GLU A 163 -0.75 -10.30 -10.09
CA GLU A 163 -1.95 -10.97 -10.58
C GLU A 163 -3.19 -10.37 -9.90
N VAL A 164 -4.33 -10.43 -10.58
CA VAL A 164 -5.60 -9.86 -10.07
C VAL A 164 -6.01 -10.46 -8.74
N GLN A 165 -5.67 -11.73 -8.48
CA GLN A 165 -5.98 -12.44 -7.24
C GLN A 165 -5.28 -11.87 -5.99
N TYR A 166 -4.22 -11.09 -6.18
CA TYR A 166 -3.52 -10.40 -5.09
C TYR A 166 -4.12 -9.02 -4.77
N VAL A 167 -4.99 -8.51 -5.64
CA VAL A 167 -5.69 -7.24 -5.41
C VAL A 167 -6.74 -7.44 -4.33
N ARG A 168 -6.68 -6.58 -3.31
CA ARG A 168 -7.61 -6.59 -2.17
C ARG A 168 -8.57 -5.41 -2.20
N GLY A 169 -8.12 -4.28 -2.73
CA GLY A 169 -8.94 -3.09 -2.85
C GLY A 169 -8.51 -2.19 -3.99
N TYR A 170 -9.33 -1.18 -4.26
CA TYR A 170 -9.03 -0.12 -5.19
C TYR A 170 -9.56 1.21 -4.65
N SER A 171 -8.97 2.33 -5.06
CA SER A 171 -9.60 3.65 -4.94
C SER A 171 -9.73 4.26 -6.33
N PHE A 172 -10.73 5.12 -6.48
CA PHE A 172 -10.95 5.91 -7.70
C PHE A 172 -10.83 7.39 -7.37
N ASP A 173 -10.03 8.10 -8.15
CA ASP A 173 -9.83 9.56 -8.09
C ASP A 173 -9.45 10.08 -6.70
N ASN A 174 -8.50 9.39 -6.04
CA ASN A 174 -8.10 9.64 -4.64
C ASN A 174 -9.24 9.55 -3.61
N GLY A 175 -10.36 8.93 -3.98
CA GLY A 175 -11.46 8.62 -3.08
C GLY A 175 -11.14 7.49 -2.09
N PRO A 176 -12.17 7.01 -1.37
CA PRO A 176 -12.00 5.96 -0.38
C PRO A 176 -11.48 4.66 -1.01
N VAL A 177 -10.75 3.87 -0.23
CA VAL A 177 -10.38 2.51 -0.62
C VAL A 177 -11.64 1.64 -0.52
N LEU A 178 -11.99 0.97 -1.61
CA LEU A 178 -13.12 0.05 -1.73
C LEU A 178 -12.60 -1.38 -1.96
N PRO A 179 -13.36 -2.42 -1.61
CA PRO A 179 -12.96 -3.80 -1.87
C PRO A 179 -12.90 -4.06 -3.37
N TRP A 180 -12.00 -4.96 -3.78
CA TRP A 180 -11.94 -5.35 -5.18
C TRP A 180 -13.28 -5.96 -5.63
N ASN A 181 -13.91 -5.34 -6.63
CA ASN A 181 -15.14 -5.82 -7.24
C ASN A 181 -15.04 -5.65 -8.76
N SER A 182 -15.10 -6.77 -9.49
CA SER A 182 -14.92 -6.74 -10.95
C SER A 182 -16.07 -6.03 -11.67
N ASN A 183 -17.30 -6.13 -11.17
CA ASN A 183 -18.45 -5.49 -11.80
C ASN A 183 -18.40 -3.97 -11.65
N GLU A 184 -18.06 -3.47 -10.46
CA GLU A 184 -17.90 -2.02 -10.25
C GLU A 184 -16.70 -1.47 -11.04
N MET A 185 -15.58 -2.20 -11.03
CA MET A 185 -14.40 -1.81 -11.81
C MET A 185 -14.70 -1.73 -13.32
N ARG A 186 -15.52 -2.65 -13.85
CA ARG A 186 -15.98 -2.62 -15.25
C ARG A 186 -16.72 -1.33 -15.56
N LYS A 187 -17.61 -0.86 -14.67
CA LYS A 187 -18.36 0.40 -14.86
C LYS A 187 -17.43 1.60 -14.93
N ILE A 188 -16.42 1.65 -14.06
CA ILE A 188 -15.42 2.73 -14.03
C ILE A 188 -14.61 2.75 -15.33
N ILE A 189 -14.12 1.59 -15.77
CA ILE A 189 -13.26 1.46 -16.95
C ILE A 189 -14.03 1.66 -18.26
N ALA A 190 -15.36 1.48 -18.27
CA ALA A 190 -16.19 1.61 -19.47
C ALA A 190 -16.10 2.97 -20.18
N ALA A 191 -15.67 4.02 -19.47
CA ALA A 191 -15.42 5.34 -20.04
C ALA A 191 -14.24 5.37 -21.04
N ASP A 192 -13.36 4.37 -21.02
CA ASP A 192 -12.23 4.22 -21.94
C ASP A 192 -12.42 2.95 -22.78
N ARG A 193 -12.71 3.12 -24.07
CA ARG A 193 -13.04 2.02 -24.99
C ARG A 193 -11.93 0.96 -25.08
N ASP A 194 -10.67 1.38 -25.14
CA ASP A 194 -9.54 0.46 -25.31
C ASP A 194 -9.26 -0.30 -24.00
N ALA A 195 -9.36 0.39 -22.87
CA ALA A 195 -9.25 -0.25 -21.57
C ALA A 195 -10.42 -1.21 -21.30
N ALA A 196 -11.64 -0.85 -21.71
CA ALA A 196 -12.82 -1.69 -21.58
C ALA A 196 -12.69 -2.99 -22.40
N ALA A 197 -12.11 -2.92 -23.61
CA ALA A 197 -11.86 -4.11 -24.43
C ALA A 197 -10.89 -5.09 -23.74
N LEU A 198 -9.78 -4.58 -23.17
CA LEU A 198 -8.87 -5.39 -22.35
C LEU A 198 -9.54 -5.95 -21.09
N TYR A 199 -10.43 -5.18 -20.48
CA TYR A 199 -11.15 -5.67 -19.30
C TYR A 199 -12.08 -6.84 -19.65
N ALA A 200 -12.76 -6.75 -20.78
CA ALA A 200 -13.66 -7.79 -21.28
C ALA A 200 -12.92 -9.09 -21.67
N SER A 201 -11.66 -9.00 -22.12
CA SER A 201 -10.81 -10.17 -22.39
C SER A 201 -10.20 -10.81 -21.12
N GLY A 202 -10.51 -10.29 -19.94
CA GLY A 202 -9.97 -10.77 -18.66
C GLY A 202 -8.59 -10.20 -18.31
N GLU A 203 -8.08 -9.26 -19.09
CA GLU A 203 -6.77 -8.63 -18.87
C GLU A 203 -6.85 -7.45 -17.89
N TYR A 204 -7.41 -7.71 -16.70
CA TYR A 204 -7.83 -6.68 -15.75
C TYR A 204 -6.73 -5.68 -15.36
N LEU A 205 -5.52 -6.16 -15.05
CA LEU A 205 -4.43 -5.28 -14.64
C LEU A 205 -3.91 -4.43 -15.81
N ARG A 206 -3.88 -4.98 -17.03
CA ARG A 206 -3.51 -4.22 -18.23
C ARG A 206 -4.56 -3.17 -18.56
N ALA A 207 -5.85 -3.50 -18.41
CA ALA A 207 -6.94 -2.55 -18.55
C ALA A 207 -6.81 -1.36 -17.59
N VAL A 208 -6.58 -1.61 -16.29
CA VAL A 208 -6.38 -0.54 -15.30
C VAL A 208 -5.16 0.32 -15.62
N LYS A 209 -4.03 -0.30 -15.99
CA LYS A 209 -2.81 0.44 -16.39
C LYS A 209 -3.07 1.31 -17.63
N LEU A 210 -3.82 0.81 -18.61
CA LEU A 210 -4.19 1.54 -19.81
C LEU A 210 -5.09 2.74 -19.47
N PHE A 211 -6.15 2.52 -18.71
CA PHE A 211 -7.07 3.56 -18.24
C PHE A 211 -6.31 4.69 -17.53
N ASN A 212 -5.45 4.35 -16.56
CA ASN A 212 -4.63 5.34 -15.83
C ASN A 212 -3.67 6.13 -16.73
N ARG A 213 -3.16 5.50 -17.78
CA ARG A 213 -2.30 6.17 -18.76
C ARG A 213 -3.10 7.15 -19.61
N ASN A 214 -4.29 6.78 -20.05
CA ASN A 214 -5.14 7.60 -20.90
C ASN A 214 -5.78 8.77 -20.13
N ALA A 215 -6.16 8.56 -18.87
CA ALA A 215 -6.64 9.62 -17.97
C ALA A 215 -5.61 10.75 -17.83
N ARG A 216 -4.34 10.41 -17.55
CA ARG A 216 -3.24 11.39 -17.44
C ARG A 216 -3.03 12.21 -18.71
N LYS A 217 -3.14 11.59 -19.88
CA LYS A 217 -3.04 12.28 -21.17
C LYS A 217 -4.18 13.26 -21.40
N THR A 218 -5.36 12.97 -20.86
CA THR A 218 -6.55 13.81 -21.02
C THR A 218 -6.52 14.99 -20.06
N GLU A 219 -6.03 14.77 -18.83
CA GLU A 219 -5.88 15.82 -17.82
C GLU A 219 -4.80 16.83 -18.22
N GLY A 220 -3.63 16.39 -18.70
CA GLY A 220 -2.57 17.30 -19.15
C GLY A 220 -2.91 18.14 -20.38
N LYS A 221 -3.92 17.76 -21.17
CA LYS A 221 -4.41 18.54 -22.32
C LYS A 221 -5.41 19.63 -21.96
N LYS A 222 -5.91 19.66 -20.72
CA LYS A 222 -6.85 20.69 -20.24
C LYS A 222 -6.15 21.90 -19.63
N GLU A 223 -4.84 21.82 -19.42
CA GLU A 223 -4.01 22.87 -18.82
C GLU A 223 -3.21 23.67 -19.87
N GLU A 224 -3.40 23.38 -21.16
CA GLU A 224 -2.89 24.15 -22.31
C GLU A 224 -4.02 24.94 -22.97
#